data_AF-A0A4Y1YS79-F1
#
_entry.id   AF-A0A4Y1YS79-F1
#
_cell.length_a   1.000
_cell.length_b   1.000
_cell.length_c   1.000
_cell.angle_alpha   90.00
_cell.angle_beta   90.00
_cell.angle_gamma   90.00
#
_symmetry.space_group_name_H-M   'P 1'
#
loop_
_entity.id
_entity.type
_entity.pdbx_description
1 polymer ?
#
loop_
_entity_poly.entity_id
_entity_poly.type
_entity_poly.pdbx_seq_one_letter_code
_entity_poly.pdbx_strand_id
1 'polypeptide(L)'
;MKRLFESGADQKFTERAKLRLRLAAGLIGGRERTLKLNRANFYPEMLEVIKRQTPERREYIKSLVDWLEDYENTIQAEKLSIQAPKK
;
A
#
# COMPACT_ATOMS: atom_id res chain seq x y z
N MET A 1 32.38 -1.83 -13.14
CA MET A 1 31.96 -2.50 -11.88
C MET A 1 30.62 -1.91 -11.45
N LYS A 2 29.63 -2.79 -11.20
CA LYS A 2 28.22 -2.44 -10.94
C LYS A 2 28.08 -1.63 -9.65
N ARG A 3 27.28 -0.56 -9.73
CA ARG A 3 27.00 0.35 -8.62
C ARG A 3 26.25 -0.37 -7.50
N LEU A 4 26.64 -0.02 -6.29
CA LEU A 4 26.01 -0.31 -5.01
C LEU A 4 24.50 0.02 -5.10
N PHE A 5 23.65 -1.01 -5.11
CA PHE A 5 22.21 -0.89 -4.91
C PHE A 5 21.83 -1.68 -3.67
N GLU A 6 22.41 -1.32 -2.53
CA GLU A 6 21.90 -1.75 -1.24
C GLU A 6 21.59 -0.49 -0.44
N SER A 7 20.39 -0.47 0.16
CA SER A 7 19.91 0.50 1.16
C SER A 7 19.60 1.94 0.71
N GLY A 8 18.51 2.15 -0.06
CA GLY A 8 17.98 3.52 -0.23
C GLY A 8 16.65 3.68 -0.99
N ALA A 9 16.14 2.65 -1.66
CA ALA A 9 14.93 2.80 -2.49
C ALA A 9 13.65 3.01 -1.66
N ASP A 10 13.58 2.42 -0.47
CA ASP A 10 12.43 2.51 0.45
C ASP A 10 12.32 3.85 1.18
N GLN A 11 13.43 4.61 1.29
CA GLN A 11 13.44 5.93 1.93
C GLN A 11 12.61 6.98 1.18
N LYS A 12 12.27 6.71 -0.08
CA LYS A 12 11.49 7.64 -0.93
C LYS A 12 9.98 7.58 -0.67
N PHE A 13 9.49 6.55 0.01
CA PHE A 13 8.06 6.37 0.25
C PHE A 13 7.67 6.85 1.64
N THR A 14 6.61 7.65 1.71
CA THR A 14 5.97 7.98 3.00
C THR A 14 5.35 6.70 3.59
N GLU A 15 5.13 6.69 4.91
CA GLU A 15 4.48 5.54 5.57
C GLU A 15 3.08 5.27 5.01
N ARG A 16 2.34 6.33 4.66
CA ARG A 16 1.05 6.20 3.95
C ARG A 16 1.21 5.51 2.59
N ALA A 17 2.21 5.90 1.80
CA ALA A 17 2.46 5.27 0.51
C ALA A 17 2.86 3.79 0.67
N LYS A 18 3.69 3.47 1.67
CA LYS A 18 4.06 2.08 2.00
C LYS A 18 2.84 1.25 2.36
N LEU A 19 1.94 1.77 3.21
CA LEU A 19 0.71 1.10 3.58
C LEU A 19 -0.17 0.79 2.35
N ARG A 20 -0.41 1.80 1.51
CA ARG A 20 -1.21 1.66 0.28
C ARG A 20 -0.63 0.62 -0.66
N LEU A 21 0.69 0.58 -0.82
CA LEU A 21 1.37 -0.42 -1.66
C LEU A 21 1.20 -1.84 -1.11
N ARG A 22 1.21 -2.03 0.22
CA ARG A 22 0.92 -3.35 0.83
C ARG A 22 -0.53 -3.77 0.62
N LEU A 23 -1.49 -2.87 0.78
CA LEU A 23 -2.91 -3.14 0.51
C LEU A 23 -3.12 -3.53 -0.95
N ALA A 24 -2.57 -2.75 -1.88
CA ALA A 24 -2.61 -3.04 -3.31
C ALA A 24 -1.99 -4.41 -3.65
N ALA A 25 -0.88 -4.77 -3.00
CA ALA A 25 -0.25 -6.08 -3.19
C ALA A 25 -1.17 -7.23 -2.79
N GLY A 26 -1.93 -7.11 -1.69
CA GLY A 26 -2.94 -8.08 -1.29
C GLY A 26 -4.05 -8.25 -2.34
N LEU A 27 -4.55 -7.14 -2.88
CA LEU A 27 -5.60 -7.12 -3.91
C LEU A 27 -5.14 -7.71 -5.25
N ILE A 28 -3.87 -7.50 -5.61
CA ILE A 28 -3.29 -8.03 -6.85
C ILE A 28 -2.92 -9.51 -6.67
N GLY A 29 -2.28 -9.86 -5.54
CA GLY A 29 -1.78 -11.20 -5.27
C GLY A 29 -2.87 -12.23 -4.96
N GLY A 30 -3.99 -11.81 -4.37
CA GLY A 30 -5.09 -12.69 -3.99
C GLY A 30 -5.91 -13.24 -5.17
N ARG A 31 -5.76 -12.68 -6.38
CA ARG A 31 -6.69 -12.96 -7.49
C ARG A 31 -6.21 -13.94 -8.56
N GLU A 32 -4.98 -14.48 -8.50
CA GLU A 32 -4.50 -15.65 -9.29
C GLU A 32 -2.95 -15.83 -9.36
N ARG A 33 -2.15 -14.93 -8.78
CA ARG A 33 -0.67 -15.08 -8.80
C ARG A 33 -0.04 -14.60 -7.49
N THR A 34 0.70 -15.48 -6.84
CA THR A 34 1.63 -15.08 -5.78
C THR A 34 2.66 -14.13 -6.39
N LEU A 35 2.60 -12.85 -6.02
CA LEU A 35 3.61 -11.87 -6.39
C LEU A 35 4.93 -12.27 -5.72
N LYS A 36 5.86 -12.83 -6.50
CA LYS A 36 7.23 -13.14 -6.04
C LYS A 36 8.08 -11.86 -6.07
N LEU A 37 7.79 -10.92 -5.19
CA LEU A 37 8.57 -9.69 -5.04
C LEU A 37 9.70 -9.90 -4.02
N ASN A 38 10.85 -9.30 -4.28
CA ASN A 38 11.93 -9.30 -3.31
C ASN A 38 11.57 -8.38 -2.13
N ARG A 39 11.69 -8.87 -0.89
CA ARG A 39 11.40 -8.07 0.32
C ARG A 39 12.20 -6.76 0.38
N ALA A 40 13.45 -6.77 -0.05
CA ALA A 40 14.31 -5.58 -0.01
C ALA A 40 13.90 -4.50 -1.03
N ASN A 41 13.16 -4.88 -2.07
CA ASN A 41 12.72 -3.98 -3.14
C ASN A 41 11.19 -3.97 -3.28
N PHE A 42 10.48 -4.35 -2.22
CA PHE A 42 9.04 -4.59 -2.28
C PHE A 42 8.28 -3.36 -2.80
N TYR A 43 8.52 -2.16 -2.23
CA TYR A 43 7.76 -0.97 -2.61
C TYR A 43 8.07 -0.47 -4.03
N PRO A 44 9.35 -0.35 -4.44
CA PRO A 44 9.68 -0.05 -5.84
C PRO A 44 9.09 -1.06 -6.82
N GLU A 45 9.22 -2.37 -6.57
CA GLU A 45 8.71 -3.40 -7.48
C GLU A 45 7.18 -3.40 -7.53
N MET A 46 6.51 -3.21 -6.39
CA MET A 46 5.05 -3.14 -6.32
C MET A 46 4.50 -1.93 -7.08
N LEU A 47 5.17 -0.78 -6.99
CA LEU A 47 4.80 0.40 -7.77
C LEU A 47 4.87 0.11 -9.28
N GLU A 48 5.91 -0.58 -9.74
CA GLU A 48 6.05 -0.99 -11.14
C GLU A 48 4.98 -2.01 -11.55
N VAL A 49 4.60 -2.95 -10.68
CA VAL A 49 3.49 -3.88 -10.92
C VAL A 49 2.17 -3.12 -11.11
N ILE A 50 1.90 -2.10 -10.30
CA ILE A 50 0.71 -1.25 -10.42
C ILE A 50 0.73 -0.47 -11.73
N LYS A 51 1.87 0.15 -12.09
CA LYS A 51 2.00 0.91 -13.34
C LYS A 51 1.74 0.08 -14.59
N ARG A 52 2.05 -1.21 -14.55
CA ARG A 52 1.83 -2.17 -15.65
C ARG A 52 0.38 -2.66 -15.76
N GLN A 53 -0.47 -2.38 -14.78
CA GLN A 53 -1.89 -2.71 -14.88
C GLN A 53 -2.59 -1.82 -15.90
N THR A 54 -3.69 -2.29 -16.47
CA THR A 54 -4.54 -1.47 -17.34
C THR A 54 -5.09 -0.27 -16.56
N PRO A 55 -5.43 0.85 -17.21
CA PRO A 55 -6.03 2.01 -16.54
C PRO A 55 -7.23 1.64 -15.65
N GLU A 56 -8.13 0.78 -16.15
CA GLU A 56 -9.35 0.35 -15.45
C GLU A 56 -8.99 -0.45 -14.20
N ARG A 57 -8.00 -1.34 -14.31
CA ARG A 57 -7.56 -2.14 -13.16
C ARG A 57 -6.84 -1.29 -12.13
N ARG A 58 -6.07 -0.28 -12.54
CA ARG A 58 -5.46 0.69 -11.61
C ARG A 58 -6.52 1.46 -10.84
N GLU A 59 -7.54 1.96 -11.53
CA GLU A 59 -8.64 2.70 -10.90
C GLU A 59 -9.42 1.82 -9.91
N TYR A 60 -9.69 0.57 -10.30
CA TYR A 60 -10.31 -0.40 -9.40
C TYR A 60 -9.48 -0.63 -8.13
N ILE A 61 -8.17 -0.88 -8.26
CA ILE A 61 -7.28 -1.06 -7.09
C ILE A 61 -7.27 0.20 -6.23
N LYS A 62 -7.16 1.38 -6.84
CA LYS A 62 -7.20 2.67 -6.14
C LYS A 62 -8.48 2.81 -5.33
N SER A 63 -9.65 2.55 -5.94
CA SER A 63 -10.95 2.69 -5.26
C SER A 63 -11.07 1.80 -4.02
N LEU A 64 -10.58 0.56 -4.08
CA LEU A 64 -10.59 -0.36 -2.94
C LEU A 64 -9.62 0.05 -1.83
N VAL A 65 -8.43 0.53 -2.20
CA VAL A 65 -7.44 1.00 -1.24
C VAL A 65 -7.94 2.28 -0.54
N ASP A 66 -8.53 3.21 -1.29
CA ASP A 66 -9.11 4.43 -0.74
C ASP A 66 -10.24 4.08 0.24
N TRP A 67 -11.15 3.18 -0.15
CA TRP A 67 -12.24 2.71 0.73
C TRP A 67 -11.73 2.07 2.03
N LEU A 68 -10.69 1.24 1.98
CA LEU A 68 -10.09 0.63 3.17
C LEU A 68 -9.45 1.67 4.10
N GLU A 69 -8.79 2.69 3.54
CA GLU A 69 -8.26 3.79 4.35
C GLU A 69 -9.38 4.58 5.04
N ASP A 70 -10.47 4.89 4.32
CA ASP A 70 -11.61 5.61 4.86
C ASP A 70 -12.30 4.82 5.98
N TYR A 71 -12.44 3.50 5.82
CA TYR A 71 -12.95 2.62 6.87
C TYR A 71 -12.06 2.67 8.12
N GLU A 72 -10.74 2.50 7.99
CA GLU A 72 -9.81 2.58 9.12
C GLU A 72 -9.85 3.96 9.80
N ASN A 73 -9.90 5.04 9.03
CA ASN A 73 -10.02 6.39 9.58
C ASN A 73 -11.31 6.57 10.39
N THR A 74 -12.42 5.97 9.93
CA THR A 74 -13.70 5.98 10.65
C THR A 74 -13.58 5.24 11.98
N ILE A 75 -12.98 4.04 11.98
CA ILE A 75 -12.74 3.26 13.21
C ILE A 75 -11.83 3.99 14.20
N GLN A 76 -10.79 4.67 13.71
CA GLN A 76 -9.90 5.45 14.58
C GLN A 76 -10.59 6.67 15.17
N ALA A 77 -11.40 7.38 14.38
CA ALA A 77 -12.21 8.50 14.85
C ALA A 77 -13.20 8.05 15.94
N GLU A 78 -13.87 6.91 15.76
CA GLU A 78 -14.75 6.32 16.76
C GLU A 78 -14.00 5.96 18.05
N LYS A 79 -12.83 5.31 17.95
CA LYS A 79 -11.99 4.98 19.11
C LYS A 79 -11.58 6.21 19.91
N LEU A 80 -11.24 7.31 19.24
CA LEU A 80 -10.89 8.58 19.90
C LEU A 80 -12.11 9.22 20.58
N SER A 81 -13.30 9.11 19.96
CA SER A 81 -14.54 9.62 20.56
C SER A 81 -14.96 8.87 21.83
N ILE A 82 -14.67 7.57 21.92
CA ILE A 82 -14.98 6.73 23.09
C ILE A 82 -14.02 6.99 24.25
N GLN A 83 -12.79 7.43 23.98
CA GLN A 83 -11.76 7.70 24.99
C GLN A 83 -11.80 9.12 25.56
N ALA A 84 -12.63 10.02 25.02
CA ALA A 84 -12.81 11.34 25.60
C ALA A 84 -13.53 11.21 26.96
N PRO A 85 -12.96 11.73 28.07
CA PRO A 85 -13.61 11.65 29.37
C PRO A 85 -14.93 12.42 29.31
N LYS A 86 -16.02 11.76 29.69
CA LYS A 86 -17.28 12.46 29.98
C LYS A 86 -16.98 13.43 31.12
N LYS A 87 -17.10 14.73 30.82
CA LYS A 87 -17.04 15.82 31.81
C LYS A 87 -18.08 15.60 32.91
#